data_AF-A0A7J2GY28-F1
#
_entry.id   AF-A0A7J2GY28-F1
#
_cell.length_a   1.000
_cell.length_b   1.000
_cell.length_c   1.000
_cell.angle_alpha   90.00
_cell.angle_beta   90.00
_cell.angle_gamma   90.00
#
_symmetry.space_group_name_H-M   'P 1'
#
loop_
_entity.id
_entity.type
_entity.pdbx_description
1 polymer ?
#
loop_
_entity_poly.entity_id
_entity_poly.type
_entity_poly.pdbx_seq_one_letter_code
_entity_poly.pdbx_strand_id
1 'polypeptide(L)'
;MISLVGDYGSGKTLLLREVKRYAKQRNCEVIEFNVAHDILDKVFSLREEKKDVIVFIDQFDLLAGADEEHFKNILEALKGKTIEGMTFVITLTPSTLKYISKLDKGFYNMLRKFEIPPLSYEDARRLIIARLNEVREKKSDSLAPFTEEEVRELYEKSKGNPRLLLLLCSSLYDRKMR
;
A
#
# COMPACT_ATOMS: atom_id res chain seq x y z
N MET A 1 6.79 -10.29 10.77
CA MET A 1 5.84 -9.31 10.23
C MET A 1 6.45 -8.61 9.03
N ILE A 2 5.68 -8.41 7.95
CA ILE A 2 6.08 -7.71 6.73
C ILE A 2 5.37 -6.36 6.71
N SER A 3 6.09 -5.28 6.39
CA SER A 3 5.50 -3.97 6.18
C SER A 3 5.77 -3.46 4.76
N LEU A 4 4.72 -3.00 4.08
CA LEU A 4 4.80 -2.25 2.83
C LEU A 4 4.75 -0.76 3.19
N VAL A 5 5.84 -0.04 2.92
CA VAL A 5 6.04 1.34 3.38
C VAL A 5 6.05 2.28 2.18
N GLY A 6 5.24 3.33 2.20
CA GLY A 6 5.23 4.33 1.13
C GLY A 6 4.12 5.35 1.30
N ASP A 7 4.14 6.44 0.53
CA ASP A 7 3.16 7.53 0.69
C ASP A 7 1.74 7.14 0.24
N TYR A 8 0.75 7.93 0.66
CA TYR A 8 -0.62 7.78 0.17
C TYR A 8 -0.66 7.89 -1.36
N GLY A 9 -1.22 6.88 -2.02
CA GLY A 9 -1.27 6.84 -3.49
C GLY A 9 -0.06 6.20 -4.17
N SER A 10 0.94 5.70 -3.42
CA SER A 10 2.12 5.03 -3.97
C SER A 10 1.87 3.65 -4.59
N GLY A 11 0.64 3.11 -4.46
CA GLY A 11 0.30 1.77 -4.99
C GLY A 11 0.43 0.62 -3.98
N LYS A 12 0.66 0.88 -2.69
CA LYS A 12 0.69 -0.16 -1.62
C LYS A 12 -0.48 -1.13 -1.70
N THR A 13 -1.72 -0.64 -1.80
CA THR A 13 -2.93 -1.47 -1.87
C THR A 13 -2.93 -2.39 -3.11
N LEU A 14 -2.39 -1.94 -4.24
CA LEU A 14 -2.26 -2.75 -5.45
C LEU A 14 -1.27 -3.90 -5.22
N LEU A 15 -0.11 -3.60 -4.64
CA LEU A 15 0.88 -4.62 -4.29
C LEU A 15 0.32 -5.60 -3.24
N LEU A 16 -0.37 -5.09 -2.21
CA LEU A 16 -1.03 -5.90 -1.20
C LEU A 16 -2.03 -6.88 -1.82
N ARG A 17 -2.80 -6.43 -2.82
CA ARG A 17 -3.74 -7.27 -3.57
C ARG A 17 -3.03 -8.41 -4.32
N GLU A 18 -1.88 -8.13 -4.94
CA GLU A 18 -1.08 -9.16 -5.62
C GLU A 18 -0.48 -10.17 -4.63
N VAL A 19 0.03 -9.70 -3.49
CA VAL A 19 0.52 -10.58 -2.42
C VAL A 19 -0.60 -11.46 -1.88
N LYS A 20 -1.80 -10.90 -1.66
CA LYS A 20 -3.01 -11.67 -1.28
C LYS A 20 -3.36 -12.72 -2.31
N ARG A 21 -3.33 -12.38 -3.60
CA ARG A 21 -3.60 -13.32 -4.69
C ARG A 21 -2.62 -14.49 -4.67
N TYR A 22 -1.33 -14.20 -4.48
CA TYR A 22 -0.29 -15.23 -4.40
C TYR A 22 -0.44 -16.12 -3.16
N ALA A 23 -0.77 -15.54 -1.99
CA ALA A 23 -1.05 -16.29 -0.77
C ALA A 23 -2.21 -17.29 -0.95
N LYS A 24 -3.33 -16.85 -1.57
CA LYS A 24 -4.47 -17.72 -1.87
C LYS A 24 -4.09 -18.86 -2.82
N GLN A 25 -3.24 -18.59 -3.82
CA GLN A 25 -2.73 -19.62 -4.74
C GLN A 25 -1.84 -20.68 -4.05
N ARG A 26 -1.22 -20.33 -2.93
CA ARG A 26 -0.39 -21.23 -2.12
C ARG A 26 -1.18 -21.96 -1.02
N ASN A 27 -2.51 -21.89 -1.05
CA ASN A 27 -3.39 -22.49 -0.05
C ASN A 27 -3.19 -21.95 1.38
N CYS A 28 -2.66 -20.73 1.51
CA CYS A 28 -2.63 -20.00 2.77
C CYS A 28 -4.03 -19.49 3.11
N GLU A 29 -4.39 -19.50 4.39
CA GLU A 29 -5.59 -18.81 4.84
C GLU A 29 -5.31 -17.31 4.88
N VAL A 30 -6.23 -16.53 4.30
CA VAL A 30 -6.06 -15.08 4.17
C VAL A 30 -7.15 -14.37 4.94
N ILE A 31 -6.74 -13.63 5.97
CA ILE A 31 -7.64 -12.79 6.79
C ILE A 31 -7.34 -11.34 6.46
N GLU A 32 -8.39 -10.57 6.17
CA GLU A 32 -8.25 -9.19 5.72
C GLU A 32 -8.96 -8.25 6.69
N PHE A 33 -8.21 -7.25 7.17
CA PHE A 33 -8.74 -6.15 7.96
C PHE A 33 -8.63 -4.86 7.13
N ASN A 34 -9.78 -4.36 6.69
CA ASN A 34 -9.91 -2.96 6.30
C ASN A 34 -10.25 -2.20 7.59
N VAL A 35 -9.37 -1.28 7.97
CA VAL A 35 -9.36 -0.50 9.22
C VAL A 35 -10.74 -0.39 9.85
N ALA A 36 -10.91 -1.12 10.95
CA ALA A 36 -12.09 -1.08 11.78
C ALA A 36 -11.66 -0.96 13.24
N HIS A 37 -12.47 -0.27 14.04
CA HIS A 37 -12.24 -0.04 15.47
C HIS A 37 -12.11 -1.33 16.30
N ASP A 38 -12.45 -2.49 15.72
CA ASP A 38 -12.45 -3.81 16.35
C ASP A 38 -11.24 -4.68 15.95
N ILE A 39 -10.17 -4.07 15.42
CA ILE A 39 -8.98 -4.84 15.00
C ILE A 39 -8.37 -5.62 16.16
N LEU A 40 -8.41 -5.09 17.38
CA LEU A 40 -7.95 -5.79 18.58
C LEU A 40 -8.77 -7.06 18.82
N ASP A 41 -10.08 -6.94 18.93
CA ASP A 41 -10.97 -8.07 19.19
C ASP A 41 -10.83 -9.15 18.10
N LYS A 42 -10.72 -8.71 16.85
CA LYS A 42 -10.49 -9.60 15.72
C LYS A 42 -9.15 -10.32 15.81
N VAL A 43 -8.06 -9.61 16.09
CA VAL A 43 -6.72 -10.20 16.27
C VAL A 43 -6.68 -11.18 17.45
N PHE A 44 -7.36 -10.85 18.56
CA PHE A 44 -7.48 -11.76 19.71
C PHE A 44 -8.34 -12.99 19.41
N SER A 45 -9.35 -12.86 18.56
CA SER A 45 -10.22 -13.98 18.16
C SER A 45 -9.53 -14.99 17.24
N LEU A 46 -8.38 -14.64 16.65
CA LEU A 46 -7.62 -15.54 15.79
C LEU A 46 -7.07 -16.71 16.61
N ARG A 47 -7.58 -17.90 16.33
CA ARG A 47 -7.11 -19.17 16.89
C ARG A 47 -6.03 -19.75 15.98
N GLU A 48 -5.11 -20.50 16.59
CA GLU A 48 -4.14 -21.29 15.84
C GLU A 48 -4.86 -22.45 15.13
N GLU A 49 -5.14 -22.29 13.84
CA GLU A 49 -5.49 -23.41 12.97
C GLU A 49 -4.22 -23.96 12.29
N LYS A 50 -4.22 -25.24 11.90
CA LYS A 50 -3.08 -25.94 11.28
C LYS A 50 -2.65 -25.40 9.90
N LYS A 51 -3.23 -24.29 9.42
CA LYS A 51 -2.92 -23.67 8.14
C LYS A 51 -1.99 -22.47 8.34
N ASP A 52 -1.17 -22.18 7.33
CA ASP A 52 -0.41 -20.94 7.28
C ASP A 52 -1.38 -19.75 7.13
N VAL A 53 -1.74 -19.11 8.25
CA VAL A 53 -2.61 -17.93 8.28
C VAL A 53 -1.79 -16.68 8.00
N ILE A 54 -2.19 -15.93 6.98
CA ILE A 54 -1.63 -14.62 6.65
C ILE A 54 -2.70 -13.54 6.85
N VAL A 55 -2.39 -12.62 7.76
CA VAL A 55 -3.26 -11.50 8.11
C VAL A 55 -2.79 -10.25 7.38
N PHE A 56 -3.71 -9.60 6.67
CA PHE A 56 -3.44 -8.38 5.92
C PHE A 56 -4.14 -7.19 6.58
N ILE A 57 -3.38 -6.14 6.89
CA ILE A 57 -3.91 -4.89 7.44
C ILE A 57 -3.55 -3.75 6.49
N ASP A 58 -4.53 -3.28 5.71
CA ASP A 58 -4.36 -2.10 4.85
C ASP A 58 -4.56 -0.83 5.68
N GLN A 59 -3.88 0.25 5.31
CA GLN A 59 -3.94 1.57 5.95
C GLN A 59 -3.70 1.55 7.47
N PHE A 60 -2.68 0.83 7.93
CA PHE A 60 -2.31 0.73 9.35
C PHE A 60 -2.08 2.09 10.02
N ASP A 61 -1.73 3.11 9.22
CA ASP A 61 -1.62 4.51 9.62
C ASP A 61 -2.85 5.05 10.35
N LEU A 62 -4.04 4.60 9.97
CA LEU A 62 -5.29 5.07 10.57
C LEU A 62 -5.43 4.63 12.03
N LEU A 63 -4.78 3.54 12.43
CA LEU A 63 -4.74 3.08 13.82
C LEU A 63 -3.78 3.92 14.67
N ALA A 64 -2.73 4.47 14.05
CA ALA A 64 -1.80 5.37 14.73
C ALA A 64 -2.40 6.76 15.00
N GLY A 65 -3.48 7.13 14.31
CA GLY A 65 -4.25 8.34 14.59
C GLY A 65 -5.23 8.20 15.76
N ALA A 66 -5.38 7.01 16.32
CA ALA A 66 -6.15 6.78 17.54
C ALA A 66 -5.33 7.16 18.78
N ASP A 67 -5.97 7.10 19.95
CA ASP A 67 -5.33 7.23 21.25
C ASP A 67 -4.03 6.39 21.35
N GLU A 68 -2.96 6.98 21.91
CA GLU A 68 -1.62 6.36 21.91
C GLU A 68 -1.59 5.05 22.71
N GLU A 69 -2.33 4.97 23.83
CA GLU A 69 -2.41 3.76 24.65
C GLU A 69 -3.11 2.64 23.87
N HIS A 70 -4.21 2.96 23.19
CA HIS A 70 -4.88 2.02 22.29
C HIS A 70 -3.95 1.52 21.18
N PHE A 71 -3.16 2.42 20.56
CA PHE A 71 -2.22 2.02 19.52
C PHE A 71 -1.11 1.12 20.07
N LYS A 72 -0.57 1.39 21.26
CA LYS A 72 0.39 0.48 21.93
C LYS A 72 -0.20 -0.90 22.17
N ASN A 73 -1.44 -0.98 22.63
CA ASN A 73 -2.13 -2.27 22.85
C ASN A 73 -2.27 -3.06 21.54
N ILE A 74 -2.52 -2.39 20.41
CA ILE A 74 -2.52 -3.02 19.08
C ILE A 74 -1.14 -3.58 18.75
N LEU A 75 -0.07 -2.81 18.96
CA LEU A 75 1.30 -3.26 18.68
C LEU A 75 1.65 -4.48 19.54
N GLU A 76 1.30 -4.49 20.83
CA GLU A 76 1.52 -5.65 21.72
C GLU A 76 0.76 -6.89 21.25
N ALA A 77 -0.53 -6.77 20.93
CA ALA A 77 -1.33 -7.88 20.44
C ALA A 77 -0.74 -8.48 19.14
N LEU A 78 -0.32 -7.63 18.21
CA LEU A 78 0.30 -8.05 16.96
C LEU A 78 1.67 -8.72 17.17
N LYS A 79 2.47 -8.27 18.15
CA LYS A 79 3.74 -8.94 18.51
C LYS A 79 3.47 -10.33 19.04
N GLY A 80 2.56 -10.47 20.01
CA GLY A 80 2.19 -11.76 20.59
C GLY A 80 1.79 -12.76 19.53
N LYS A 81 0.85 -12.39 18.65
CA LYS A 81 0.37 -13.25 17.55
C LYS A 81 1.46 -13.58 16.52
N THR A 82 2.40 -12.68 16.30
CA THR A 82 3.55 -12.96 15.41
C THR A 82 4.47 -14.01 16.03
N ILE A 83 4.68 -13.98 17.35
CA ILE A 83 5.49 -14.96 18.08
C ILE A 83 4.79 -16.33 18.10
N GLU A 84 3.46 -16.34 18.19
CA GLU A 84 2.60 -17.53 18.04
C GLU A 84 2.58 -18.11 16.60
N GLY A 85 3.30 -17.50 15.66
CA GLY A 85 3.50 -18.05 14.31
C GLY A 85 2.63 -17.44 13.21
N MET A 86 1.75 -16.48 13.52
CA MET A 86 0.95 -15.80 12.50
C MET A 86 1.80 -14.82 11.68
N THR A 87 1.58 -14.80 10.36
CA THR A 87 2.25 -13.85 9.48
C THR A 87 1.37 -12.65 9.20
N PHE A 88 1.83 -11.47 9.58
CA PHE A 88 1.16 -10.21 9.29
C PHE A 88 1.84 -9.49 8.12
N VAL A 89 1.01 -8.95 7.21
CA VAL A 89 1.41 -8.02 6.14
C VAL A 89 0.64 -6.72 6.34
N ILE A 90 1.36 -5.67 6.72
CA ILE A 90 0.77 -4.36 7.01
C ILE A 90 1.20 -3.33 5.97
N THR A 91 0.33 -2.38 5.63
CA THR A 91 0.72 -1.22 4.82
C THR A 91 0.77 0.03 5.70
N LEU A 92 1.82 0.82 5.57
CA LEU A 92 1.93 2.10 6.28
C LEU A 92 2.69 3.17 5.49
N THR A 93 2.63 4.40 5.99
CA THR A 93 3.41 5.55 5.54
C THR A 93 4.77 5.63 6.23
N PRO A 94 5.77 6.30 5.62
CA PRO A 94 7.05 6.58 6.26
C PRO A 94 6.90 7.36 7.60
N SER A 95 5.92 8.26 7.70
CA SER A 95 5.62 9.01 8.93
C SER A 95 5.19 8.10 10.07
N THR A 96 4.28 7.16 9.82
CA THR A 96 3.83 6.19 10.83
C THR A 96 4.95 5.24 11.21
N LEU A 97 5.79 4.81 10.26
CA LEU A 97 6.94 3.97 10.55
C LEU A 97 7.90 4.67 11.54
N LYS A 98 8.16 5.96 11.31
CA LYS A 98 8.98 6.80 12.19
C LYS A 98 8.31 6.98 13.56
N TYR A 99 6.99 7.13 13.61
CA TYR A 99 6.26 7.19 14.88
C TYR A 99 6.42 5.89 15.68
N ILE A 100 6.16 4.73 15.05
CA ILE A 100 6.36 3.40 15.65
C ILE A 100 7.79 3.23 16.18
N SER A 101 8.82 3.67 15.44
CA SER A 101 10.22 3.55 15.88
C SER A 101 10.53 4.29 17.19
N LYS A 102 9.79 5.36 17.49
CA LYS A 102 9.91 6.14 18.73
C LYS A 102 9.08 5.52 19.85
N LEU A 103 7.91 4.99 19.48
CA LEU A 103 6.93 4.46 20.41
C LEU A 103 7.34 3.09 20.97
N ASP A 104 7.74 2.19 20.08
CA ASP A 104 8.07 0.80 20.40
C ASP A 104 9.16 0.26 19.46
N LYS A 105 10.40 0.27 19.97
CA LYS A 105 11.57 -0.25 19.26
C LYS A 105 11.50 -1.76 19.03
N GLY A 106 10.86 -2.51 19.94
CA GLY A 106 10.70 -3.96 19.82
C GLY A 106 9.85 -4.30 18.61
N PHE A 107 8.66 -3.67 18.51
CA PHE A 107 7.78 -3.80 17.35
C PHE A 107 8.49 -3.37 16.06
N TYR A 108 9.12 -2.20 16.09
CA TYR A 108 9.84 -1.66 14.93
C TYR A 108 10.90 -2.64 14.39
N ASN A 109 11.65 -3.30 15.26
CA ASN A 109 12.69 -4.25 14.88
C ASN A 109 12.11 -5.56 14.30
N MET A 110 10.89 -5.95 14.68
CA MET A 110 10.20 -7.13 14.12
C MET A 110 9.67 -6.92 12.68
N LEU A 111 9.55 -5.67 12.24
CA LEU A 111 9.08 -5.33 10.89
C LEU A 111 10.16 -5.59 9.83
N ARG A 112 9.87 -6.48 8.88
CA ARG A 112 10.57 -6.55 7.59
C ARG A 112 10.00 -5.49 6.65
N LYS A 113 10.76 -4.42 6.43
CA LYS A 113 10.30 -3.21 5.74
C LYS A 113 10.59 -3.30 4.24
N PHE A 114 9.55 -3.20 3.43
CA PHE A 114 9.61 -3.10 1.98
C PHE A 114 9.15 -1.71 1.58
N GLU A 115 10.11 -0.87 1.23
CA GLU A 115 9.83 0.50 0.80
C GLU A 115 9.37 0.51 -0.66
N ILE A 116 8.27 1.21 -0.91
CA ILE A 116 7.73 1.48 -2.24
C ILE A 116 8.14 2.91 -2.59
N PRO A 117 9.18 3.08 -3.41
CA PRO A 117 9.61 4.41 -3.80
C PRO A 117 8.56 5.07 -4.71
N PRO A 118 8.60 6.39 -4.85
CA PRO A 118 7.92 7.07 -5.96
C PRO A 118 8.34 6.47 -7.30
N LEU A 119 7.46 6.56 -8.29
CA LEU A 119 7.78 6.13 -9.65
C LEU A 119 8.98 6.91 -10.19
N SER A 120 9.82 6.24 -10.96
CA SER A 120 10.75 6.95 -11.86
C SER A 120 9.97 7.63 -12.98
N TYR A 121 10.62 8.54 -13.73
CA TYR A 121 10.00 9.13 -14.92
C TYR A 121 9.58 8.05 -15.93
N GLU A 122 10.43 7.05 -16.16
CA GLU A 122 10.14 5.95 -17.07
C GLU A 122 8.95 5.10 -16.59
N ASP A 123 8.85 4.84 -15.28
CA ASP A 123 7.69 4.14 -14.72
C ASP A 123 6.40 4.95 -14.81
N ALA A 124 6.49 6.27 -14.58
CA ALA A 124 5.38 7.20 -14.75
C ALA A 124 4.89 7.23 -16.21
N ARG A 125 5.83 7.32 -17.16
CA ARG A 125 5.56 7.25 -18.60
C ARG A 125 4.87 5.94 -18.97
N ARG A 126 5.40 4.80 -18.50
CA ARG A 126 4.79 3.47 -18.69
C ARG A 126 3.39 3.37 -18.08
N LEU A 127 3.17 3.94 -16.90
CA LEU A 127 1.85 3.97 -16.26
C LEU A 127 0.83 4.76 -17.08
N ILE A 128 1.22 5.93 -17.61
CA ILE A 128 0.36 6.74 -18.48
C ILE A 128 0.00 5.98 -19.75
N ILE A 129 0.98 5.39 -20.43
CA ILE A 129 0.77 4.58 -21.64
C ILE A 129 -0.16 3.40 -21.34
N ALA A 130 0.09 2.67 -20.25
CA ALA A 130 -0.74 1.56 -19.83
C ALA A 130 -2.19 1.99 -19.63
N ARG A 131 -2.42 3.16 -19.00
CA ARG A 131 -3.76 3.71 -18.78
C ARG A 131 -4.44 4.13 -20.09
N LEU A 132 -3.71 4.79 -21.00
CA LEU A 132 -4.24 5.16 -22.33
C LEU A 132 -4.62 3.93 -23.15
N ASN A 133 -3.84 2.85 -23.05
CA ASN A 133 -4.09 1.60 -23.75
C ASN A 133 -5.31 0.82 -23.23
N GLU A 134 -5.89 1.20 -22.08
CA GLU A 134 -7.16 0.61 -21.64
C GLU A 134 -8.36 1.05 -22.48
N VAL A 135 -8.26 2.19 -23.17
CA VAL A 135 -9.37 2.79 -23.94
C VAL A 135 -9.10 2.87 -25.44
N ARG A 136 -7.87 2.60 -25.88
CA ARG A 136 -7.52 2.59 -27.31
C ARG A 136 -8.02 1.30 -27.97
N GLU A 137 -8.51 1.42 -29.20
CA GLU A 137 -8.85 0.25 -30.04
C GLU A 137 -7.63 -0.65 -30.30
N LYS A 138 -6.46 -0.04 -30.47
CA LYS A 138 -5.18 -0.73 -30.67
C LYS A 138 -4.15 -0.20 -29.68
N LYS A 139 -3.49 -1.11 -28.97
CA LYS A 139 -2.40 -0.77 -28.05
C LYS A 139 -1.27 -0.07 -28.80
N SER A 140 -0.69 0.95 -28.17
CA SER A 140 0.40 1.75 -28.72
C SER A 140 1.29 2.28 -27.59
N ASP A 141 2.57 2.49 -27.87
CA ASP A 141 3.52 3.17 -26.96
C ASP A 141 3.48 4.69 -27.09
N SER A 142 2.54 5.23 -27.88
CA SER A 142 2.33 6.66 -28.03
C SER A 142 1.84 7.28 -26.72
N LEU A 143 2.28 8.51 -26.45
CA LEU A 143 1.76 9.35 -25.36
C LEU A 143 0.53 10.16 -25.76
N ALA A 144 0.16 10.16 -27.05
CA ALA A 144 -1.00 10.90 -27.53
C ALA A 144 -2.25 10.57 -26.69
N PRO A 145 -2.96 11.58 -26.17
CA PRO A 145 -2.97 12.98 -26.61
C PRO A 145 -1.96 13.93 -25.92
N PHE A 146 -1.07 13.41 -25.08
CA PHE A 146 -0.04 14.20 -24.41
C PHE A 146 1.26 14.27 -25.22
N THR A 147 2.01 15.37 -25.05
CA THR A 147 3.41 15.48 -25.50
C THR A 147 4.36 14.96 -24.42
N GLU A 148 5.63 14.71 -24.78
CA GLU A 148 6.66 14.32 -23.80
C GLU A 148 6.91 15.43 -22.77
N GLU A 149 6.86 16.71 -23.18
CA GLU A 149 7.02 17.85 -22.28
C GLU A 149 5.90 17.90 -21.24
N GLU A 150 4.64 17.71 -21.68
CA GLU A 150 3.50 17.66 -20.77
C GLU A 150 3.62 16.50 -19.78
N VAL A 151 4.06 15.32 -20.24
CA VAL A 151 4.27 14.16 -19.37
C VAL A 151 5.39 14.42 -18.36
N ARG A 152 6.46 15.13 -18.75
CA ARG A 152 7.51 15.57 -17.83
C ARG A 152 6.98 16.52 -16.77
N GLU A 153 6.17 17.51 -17.14
CA GLU A 153 5.54 18.41 -16.17
C GLU A 153 4.60 17.68 -15.22
N LEU A 154 3.79 16.75 -15.74
CA LEU A 154 2.88 15.92 -14.94
C LEU A 154 3.66 15.08 -13.92
N TYR A 155 4.77 14.48 -14.35
CA TYR A 155 5.68 13.74 -13.48
C TYR A 155 6.25 14.62 -12.36
N GLU A 156 6.82 15.78 -12.70
CA GLU A 156 7.39 16.73 -11.73
C GLU A 156 6.36 17.20 -10.70
N LYS A 157 5.15 17.56 -11.15
CA LYS A 157 4.04 17.98 -10.28
C LYS A 157 3.56 16.84 -9.38
N SER A 158 3.54 15.60 -9.89
CA SER A 158 3.13 14.43 -9.12
C SER A 158 4.21 13.93 -8.16
N LYS A 159 5.47 14.33 -8.36
CA LYS A 159 6.66 13.80 -7.66
C LYS A 159 6.72 12.26 -7.69
N GLY A 160 6.34 11.66 -8.83
CA GLY A 160 6.30 10.22 -9.00
C GLY A 160 5.16 9.51 -8.23
N ASN A 161 4.20 10.22 -7.65
CA ASN A 161 3.04 9.61 -7.00
C ASN A 161 2.04 9.10 -8.07
N PRO A 162 1.79 7.78 -8.18
CA PRO A 162 0.91 7.21 -9.20
C PRO A 162 -0.50 7.80 -9.21
N ARG A 163 -1.12 7.97 -8.04
CA ARG A 163 -2.50 8.46 -7.95
C ARG A 163 -2.59 9.92 -8.36
N LEU A 164 -1.68 10.76 -7.87
CA LEU A 164 -1.64 12.18 -8.24
C LEU A 164 -1.32 12.34 -9.73
N LEU A 165 -0.40 11.54 -10.27
CA LEU A 165 -0.07 11.56 -11.69
C LEU A 165 -1.31 11.29 -12.55
N LEU A 166 -2.05 10.22 -12.27
CA LEU A 166 -3.25 9.87 -13.03
C LEU A 166 -4.37 10.93 -12.88
N LEU A 167 -4.50 11.55 -11.71
CA LEU A 167 -5.43 12.66 -11.49
C LEU A 167 -5.08 13.87 -12.36
N LEU A 168 -3.79 14.24 -12.40
CA LEU A 168 -3.31 15.35 -13.23
C LEU A 168 -3.47 15.03 -14.73
N CYS A 169 -3.22 13.79 -15.14
CA CYS A 169 -3.47 13.33 -16.52
C CYS A 169 -4.93 13.50 -16.90
N SER A 170 -5.86 13.08 -16.04
CA SER A 170 -7.30 13.23 -16.28
C SER A 170 -7.67 14.71 -16.45
N SER A 171 -7.18 15.57 -15.56
CA SER A 171 -7.45 17.02 -15.62
C SER A 171 -6.91 17.66 -16.91
N LEU A 172 -5.71 17.27 -17.36
CA LEU A 172 -5.14 17.77 -18.62
C LEU A 172 -5.90 17.23 -19.83
N TYR A 173 -6.27 15.95 -19.81
CA TYR A 173 -7.06 15.32 -20.88
C TYR A 173 -8.40 16.04 -21.07
N ASP A 174 -9.13 16.30 -19.99
CA ASP A 174 -10.42 16.99 -20.04
C ASP A 174 -10.30 18.41 -20.60
N ARG A 175 -9.19 19.11 -20.37
CA ARG A 175 -8.93 20.43 -20.95
C ARG A 175 -8.66 20.39 -22.45
N LYS A 176 -8.04 19.31 -22.95
CA LYS A 176 -7.73 19.14 -24.38
C LYS A 176 -8.92 18.67 -25.20
N MET A 177 -9.89 18.03 -24.57
CA MET A 177 -11.09 17.49 -25.22
C MET A 177 -12.30 18.44 -25.17
N ARG A 178 -12.15 19.60 -24.53
CA ARG A 178 -13.07 20.74 -24.62
C ARG A 178 -12.65 21.67 -25.73
#